data_AF-A0A285PW14-F1
#
_entry.id   AF-A0A285PW14-F1
#
_cell.length_a   1.000
_cell.length_b   1.000
_cell.length_c   1.000
_cell.angle_alpha   90.00
_cell.angle_beta   90.00
_cell.angle_gamma   90.00
#
_symmetry.space_group_name_H-M   'P 1'
#
loop_
_entity.id
_entity.type
_entity.pdbx_description
1 polymer ?
#
loop_
_entity_poly.entity_id
_entity_poly.type
_entity_poly.pdbx_seq_one_letter_code
_entity_poly.pdbx_strand_id
1 'polypeptide(L)'
;MSSITTAVAADYRLQQWAQLVKECQNRPSDMTVEQWCDTRGISKSNYYYRLRCIRKACLEHIPEDSLPCQQVVEISENIMHLPESTPDISIEINGCIVRVHGDISEALLKKTVRVLSHVK
;
A
#
# COMPACT_ATOMS: atom_id res chain seq x y z
N MET A 1 17.20 7.04 35.80
CA MET A 1 16.08 7.94 36.17
C MET A 1 16.23 9.22 35.37
N SER A 2 15.33 9.50 34.43
CA SER A 2 15.30 10.78 33.72
C SER A 2 14.81 11.87 34.67
N SER A 3 15.50 13.00 34.73
CA SER A 3 15.03 14.18 35.47
C SER A 3 13.73 14.70 34.86
N ILE A 4 12.83 15.28 35.67
CA ILE A 4 11.53 15.83 35.22
C ILE A 4 11.71 16.75 34.00
N THR A 5 12.72 17.62 34.03
CA THR A 5 13.07 18.52 32.92
C THR A 5 13.42 17.79 31.63
N THR A 6 14.12 16.65 31.71
CA THR A 6 14.52 15.86 30.53
C THR A 6 13.34 15.12 29.90
N ALA A 7 12.37 14.69 30.72
CA ALA A 7 11.13 14.07 30.24
C ALA A 7 10.27 15.09 29.50
N VAL A 8 10.02 16.26 30.11
CA VAL A 8 9.25 17.34 29.49
C VAL A 8 9.90 17.81 28.16
N ALA A 9 11.23 17.91 28.11
CA ALA A 9 11.93 18.27 26.88
C ALA A 9 11.84 17.18 25.78
N ALA A 10 11.69 15.91 26.15
CA ALA A 10 11.46 14.83 25.19
C ALA A 10 10.04 14.89 24.62
N ASP A 11 9.05 15.09 25.47
CA ASP A 11 7.64 15.21 25.06
C ASP A 11 7.43 16.42 24.15
N TYR A 12 8.03 17.57 24.50
CA TYR A 12 7.95 18.77 23.67
C TYR A 12 8.55 18.54 22.28
N ARG A 13 9.72 17.90 22.19
CA ARG A 13 10.31 17.54 20.89
C ARG A 13 9.42 16.60 20.10
N LEU A 14 8.81 15.62 20.77
CA LEU A 14 7.90 14.67 20.13
C LEU A 14 6.68 15.39 19.52
N GLN A 15 6.12 16.37 20.22
CA GLN A 15 5.03 17.21 19.71
C GLN A 15 5.46 18.03 18.49
N GLN A 16 6.64 18.65 18.51
CA GLN A 16 7.20 19.35 17.35
C GLN A 16 7.37 18.41 16.15
N TRP A 17 7.82 17.18 16.39
CA TRP A 17 7.98 16.18 15.34
C TRP A 17 6.62 15.75 14.78
N ALA A 18 5.61 15.61 15.63
CA ALA A 18 4.25 15.28 15.19
C ALA A 18 3.68 16.35 14.27
N GLN A 19 3.89 17.63 14.58
CA GLN A 19 3.51 18.73 13.70
C GLN A 19 4.23 18.66 12.35
N LEU A 20 5.54 18.47 12.35
CA LEU A 20 6.35 18.33 11.13
C LEU A 20 5.85 17.16 10.26
N VAL A 21 5.57 16.00 10.86
CA VAL A 21 5.05 14.84 10.13
C VAL A 21 3.67 15.12 9.56
N LYS A 22 2.79 15.80 10.29
CA LYS A 22 1.47 16.21 9.81
C LYS A 22 1.58 17.15 8.61
N GLU A 23 2.50 18.10 8.64
CA GLU A 23 2.77 18.99 7.49
C GLU A 23 3.28 18.22 6.27
N CYS A 24 4.12 17.18 6.45
CA CYS A 24 4.56 16.30 5.37
C CYS A 24 3.43 15.44 4.80
N GLN A 25 2.50 14.98 5.65
CA GLN A 25 1.32 14.22 5.22
C GLN A 25 0.33 15.07 4.43
N ASN A 26 0.27 16.37 4.72
CA ASN A 26 -0.55 17.35 4.00
C ASN A 26 0.16 18.00 2.81
N ARG A 27 1.29 17.44 2.35
CA ARG A 27 1.99 17.93 1.16
C ARG A 27 1.14 17.69 -0.11
N PRO A 28 1.37 18.47 -1.18
CA PRO A 28 0.74 18.24 -2.49
C PRO A 28 0.96 16.81 -3.00
N SER A 29 -0.02 16.25 -3.70
CA SER A 29 0.02 14.84 -4.16
C SER A 29 1.13 14.57 -5.18
N ASP A 30 1.51 15.58 -5.94
CA ASP A 30 2.62 15.59 -6.91
C ASP A 30 4.00 15.72 -6.25
N MET A 31 4.06 15.93 -4.93
CA MET A 31 5.28 16.13 -4.18
C MET A 31 5.69 14.88 -3.40
N THR A 32 6.93 14.44 -3.59
CA THR A 32 7.49 13.31 -2.83
C THR A 32 7.87 13.73 -1.41
N VAL A 33 7.97 12.75 -0.50
CA VAL A 33 8.47 12.98 0.87
C VAL A 33 9.88 13.55 0.85
N GLU A 34 10.71 13.11 -0.10
CA GLU A 34 12.10 13.53 -0.23
C GLU A 34 12.21 15.00 -0.60
N GLN A 35 11.51 15.42 -1.65
CA GLN A 35 11.41 16.83 -2.03
C GLN A 35 10.85 17.70 -0.89
N TRP A 36 9.89 17.20 -0.11
CA TRP A 36 9.39 17.90 1.07
C TRP A 36 10.40 18.02 2.19
N CYS A 37 11.21 16.99 2.41
CA CYS A 37 12.30 17.03 3.37
C CYS A 37 13.34 18.08 2.96
N ASP A 38 13.66 18.16 1.67
CA ASP A 38 14.61 19.14 1.12
C ASP A 38 14.13 20.58 1.33
N THR A 39 12.85 20.89 1.08
CA THR A 39 12.30 22.24 1.33
C THR A 39 12.27 22.62 2.81
N ARG A 40 12.25 21.62 3.71
CA ARG A 40 12.29 21.81 5.17
C ARG A 40 13.70 21.72 5.76
N GLY A 41 14.72 21.49 4.94
CA GLY A 41 16.11 21.39 5.39
C GLY A 41 16.38 20.19 6.29
N ILE A 42 15.65 19.10 6.12
CA ILE A 42 15.87 17.84 6.86
C ILE A 42 16.22 16.72 5.90
N SER A 43 17.04 15.77 6.35
CA SER A 43 17.26 14.54 5.58
C SER A 43 16.04 13.62 5.65
N LYS A 44 15.77 12.87 4.58
CA LYS A 44 14.74 11.81 4.53
C LYS A 44 14.85 10.79 5.67
N SER A 45 16.07 10.38 6.04
CA SER A 45 16.31 9.46 7.16
C SER A 45 15.84 10.04 8.50
N ASN A 46 16.12 11.32 8.75
CA ASN A 46 15.67 12.03 9.95
C ASN A 46 14.13 12.11 10.01
N TYR A 47 13.45 12.36 8.89
CA TYR A 47 11.99 12.30 8.82
C TYR A 47 11.44 10.93 9.25
N TYR A 48 11.95 9.83 8.66
CA TYR A 48 11.47 8.49 9.01
C TYR A 48 11.85 8.07 10.43
N TYR A 49 12.99 8.54 10.96
CA TYR A 49 13.34 8.36 12.36
C TYR A 49 12.30 9.02 13.28
N ARG A 50 11.93 10.28 13.02
CA ARG A 50 10.90 11.00 13.80
C ARG A 50 9.55 10.29 13.73
N LEU A 51 9.13 9.87 12.52
CA LEU A 51 7.90 9.11 12.32
C LEU A 51 7.90 7.80 13.12
N ARG A 52 9.02 7.09 13.17
CA ARG A 52 9.17 5.88 13.99
C ARG A 52 9.03 6.19 15.49
N CYS A 53 9.66 7.25 15.98
CA CYS A 53 9.55 7.68 17.37
C CYS A 53 8.11 8.02 17.76
N ILE A 54 7.39 8.75 16.90
CA ILE A 54 5.98 9.09 17.11
C ILE A 54 5.12 7.85 17.21
N ARG A 55 5.24 6.92 16.24
CA ARG A 55 4.48 5.66 16.26
C ARG A 55 4.74 4.85 17.53
N LYS A 56 6.00 4.75 17.94
CA LYS A 56 6.37 4.04 19.17
C LYS A 56 5.70 4.68 20.39
N ALA A 57 5.80 6.00 20.52
CA ALA A 57 5.17 6.72 21.62
C ALA A 57 3.64 6.55 21.61
N CYS A 58 2.98 6.62 20.45
CA CYS A 58 1.53 6.36 20.37
C CYS A 58 1.18 4.96 20.89
N LEU A 59 1.94 3.92 20.52
CA LEU A 59 1.71 2.55 20.95
C LEU A 59 1.90 2.37 22.47
N GLU A 60 2.91 3.02 23.06
CA GLU A 60 3.15 2.97 24.52
C GLU A 60 2.00 3.59 25.35
N HIS A 61 1.19 4.47 24.75
CA HIS A 61 0.04 5.10 25.42
C HIS A 61 -1.30 4.40 25.14
N ILE A 62 -1.33 3.33 24.34
CA ILE A 62 -2.55 2.53 24.15
C ILE A 62 -2.72 1.64 25.38
N PRO A 63 -3.82 1.76 26.15
CA PRO A 63 -4.11 0.83 27.24
C PRO A 63 -4.13 -0.60 26.71
N GLU A 64 -3.46 -1.54 27.38
CA GLU A 64 -3.45 -2.95 26.98
C GLU A 64 -4.87 -3.52 26.83
N ASP A 65 -5.81 -3.04 27.64
CA ASP A 65 -7.24 -3.41 27.60
C ASP A 65 -8.00 -2.90 26.37
N SER A 66 -7.41 -1.98 25.59
CA SER A 66 -8.02 -1.37 24.39
C SER A 66 -7.48 -1.94 23.09
N LEU A 67 -6.45 -2.79 23.15
CA LEU A 67 -6.05 -3.58 22.02
C LEU A 67 -7.10 -4.67 21.87
N PRO A 68 -7.85 -4.75 20.74
CA PRO A 68 -8.47 -6.02 20.40
C PRO A 68 -7.31 -7.01 20.45
N CYS A 69 -7.41 -8.05 21.28
CA CYS A 69 -6.46 -9.15 21.33
C CYS A 69 -5.96 -9.37 19.91
N GLN A 70 -4.65 -9.43 19.68
CA GLN A 70 -4.07 -9.78 18.39
C GLN A 70 -4.66 -11.12 17.95
N GLN A 71 -5.86 -11.08 17.38
CA GLN A 71 -6.54 -12.19 16.78
C GLN A 71 -5.76 -12.33 15.50
N VAL A 72 -4.82 -13.26 15.54
CA VAL A 72 -4.30 -13.88 14.34
C VAL A 72 -5.51 -14.54 13.69
N VAL A 73 -6.22 -13.77 12.87
CA VAL A 73 -7.28 -14.30 12.03
C VAL A 73 -6.56 -15.13 10.99
N GLU A 74 -6.84 -16.42 10.97
CA GLU A 74 -6.43 -17.31 9.88
C GLU A 74 -6.91 -16.68 8.57
N ILE A 75 -5.93 -16.22 7.78
CA ILE A 75 -6.19 -15.75 6.43
C ILE A 75 -6.58 -16.99 5.65
N SER A 76 -7.85 -17.08 5.23
CA SER A 76 -8.28 -18.18 4.37
C SER A 76 -7.42 -18.22 3.12
N GLU A 77 -6.96 -19.42 2.75
CA GLU A 77 -6.07 -19.65 1.59
C GLU A 77 -6.61 -19.02 0.29
N ASN A 78 -7.93 -18.77 0.23
CA ASN A 78 -8.61 -18.09 -0.87
C ASN A 78 -8.10 -16.66 -1.14
N ILE A 79 -7.40 -16.00 -0.22
CA ILE A 79 -6.83 -14.66 -0.46
C ILE A 79 -5.56 -14.73 -1.33
N MET A 80 -4.87 -15.88 -1.36
CA MET A 80 -3.71 -16.09 -2.24
C MET A 80 -4.12 -16.48 -3.67
N HIS A 81 -5.36 -16.92 -3.86
CA HIS A 81 -5.93 -17.08 -5.18
C HIS A 81 -6.43 -15.72 -5.67
N LEU A 82 -5.62 -15.04 -6.49
CA LEU A 82 -6.18 -14.16 -7.52
C LEU A 82 -7.34 -14.95 -8.15
N PRO A 83 -8.57 -14.43 -8.24
CA PRO A 83 -9.64 -15.16 -8.89
C PRO A 83 -9.10 -15.49 -10.28
N GLU A 84 -8.83 -16.77 -10.54
CA GLU A 84 -8.67 -17.25 -11.89
C GLU A 84 -9.96 -16.84 -12.56
N SER A 85 -9.89 -15.75 -13.34
CA SER A 85 -11.02 -15.29 -14.11
C SER A 85 -11.40 -16.50 -14.94
N THR A 86 -12.55 -17.09 -14.66
CA THR A 86 -13.06 -18.18 -15.45
C THR A 86 -13.47 -17.55 -16.79
N PRO A 87 -12.96 -18.04 -17.92
CA PRO A 87 -13.35 -17.47 -19.21
C PRO A 87 -14.86 -17.62 -19.39
N ASP A 88 -15.51 -16.54 -19.81
CA ASP A 88 -16.94 -16.54 -20.07
C ASP A 88 -17.28 -17.48 -21.24
N ILE A 89 -16.37 -17.59 -22.21
CA ILE A 89 -16.53 -18.44 -23.40
C ILE A 89 -15.19 -19.08 -23.76
N SER A 90 -15.25 -20.35 -24.21
CA SER A 90 -14.14 -21.01 -24.88
C SER A 90 -14.53 -21.39 -26.31
N ILE A 91 -13.65 -21.11 -27.28
CA ILE A 91 -13.88 -21.33 -28.71
C ILE A 91 -12.73 -22.19 -29.23
N GLU A 92 -13.05 -23.32 -29.87
CA GLU A 92 -12.06 -24.17 -30.52
C GLU A 92 -12.03 -23.91 -32.03
N ILE A 93 -10.85 -23.58 -32.57
CA ILE A 93 -10.63 -23.31 -34.00
C ILE A 93 -9.33 -23.98 -34.41
N ASN A 94 -9.37 -24.90 -35.37
CA ASN A 94 -8.19 -25.58 -35.93
C ASN A 94 -7.27 -26.17 -34.84
N GLY A 95 -7.85 -26.82 -33.83
CA GLY A 95 -7.12 -27.40 -32.68
C GLY A 95 -6.58 -26.39 -31.67
N CYS A 96 -6.82 -25.09 -31.87
CA CYS A 96 -6.48 -24.04 -30.91
C CYS A 96 -7.70 -23.70 -30.05
N ILE A 97 -7.50 -23.64 -28.73
CA ILE A 97 -8.53 -23.23 -27.77
C ILE A 97 -8.31 -21.76 -27.41
N VAL A 98 -9.27 -20.91 -27.79
CA VAL A 98 -9.32 -19.50 -27.42
C VAL A 98 -10.24 -19.35 -26.22
N ARG A 99 -9.70 -18.81 -25.11
CA ARG A 99 -10.46 -18.47 -23.91
C ARG A 99 -10.74 -16.97 -23.92
N VAL A 100 -12.00 -16.60 -23.77
CA VAL A 100 -12.48 -15.22 -23.91
C VAL A 100 -13.12 -14.76 -22.60
N HIS A 101 -12.70 -13.59 -22.14
CA HIS A 101 -13.32 -12.85 -21.05
C HIS A 101 -14.21 -11.74 -21.62
N GLY A 102 -15.27 -11.39 -20.89
CA GLY A 102 -16.31 -10.46 -21.31
C GLY A 102 -15.83 -9.00 -21.47
N ASP A 103 -14.62 -8.70 -21.01
CA ASP A 103 -13.93 -7.42 -21.20
C ASP A 103 -13.10 -7.36 -22.49
N ILE A 104 -13.10 -8.42 -23.31
CA ILE A 104 -12.36 -8.40 -24.58
C ILE A 104 -12.96 -7.38 -25.56
N SER A 105 -12.08 -6.63 -26.24
CA SER A 105 -12.51 -5.78 -27.35
C SER A 105 -12.86 -6.62 -28.58
N GLU A 106 -13.95 -6.26 -29.28
CA GLU A 106 -14.38 -6.90 -30.53
C GLU A 106 -13.25 -6.91 -31.58
N ALA A 107 -12.51 -5.80 -31.67
CA ALA A 107 -11.40 -5.64 -32.60
C ALA A 107 -10.27 -6.66 -32.35
N LEU A 108 -9.97 -6.97 -31.08
CA LEU A 108 -8.97 -7.97 -30.72
C LEU A 108 -9.49 -9.37 -31.03
N LEU A 109 -10.71 -9.69 -30.61
CA LEU A 109 -11.32 -11.00 -30.87
C LEU A 109 -11.36 -11.33 -32.37
N LYS A 110 -11.79 -10.37 -33.20
CA LYS A 110 -11.86 -10.52 -34.66
C LYS A 110 -10.49 -10.74 -35.30
N LYS A 111 -9.46 -10.04 -34.83
CA LYS A 111 -8.08 -10.24 -35.32
C LYS A 111 -7.56 -11.63 -34.95
N THR A 112 -7.75 -12.05 -33.70
CA THR A 112 -7.30 -13.36 -33.21
C THR A 112 -7.95 -14.49 -33.99
N VAL A 113 -9.28 -14.48 -34.15
CA VAL A 113 -10.02 -15.48 -34.94
C VAL A 113 -9.54 -15.51 -36.39
N ARG A 114 -9.32 -14.35 -37.02
CA ARG A 114 -8.80 -14.26 -38.39
C ARG A 114 -7.41 -14.86 -38.53
N VAL A 115 -6.52 -14.67 -37.56
CA VAL A 115 -5.18 -15.28 -37.62
C VAL A 115 -5.30 -16.80 -37.50
N LEU A 116 -6.11 -17.28 -36.56
CA LEU A 116 -6.29 -18.71 -36.30
C LEU A 116 -6.92 -19.45 -37.49
N SER A 117 -7.79 -18.81 -38.26
CA SER A 117 -8.39 -19.43 -39.45
C SER A 117 -7.38 -19.77 -40.56
N HIS A 118 -6.16 -19.23 -40.50
CA HIS A 118 -5.09 -19.50 -41.48
C HIS A 118 -4.09 -20.55 -41.00
N VAL A 119 -4.23 -21.02 -39.75
CA VAL A 119 -3.45 -22.13 -39.20
C VAL A 119 -4.03 -23.43 -39.77
N LYS A 120 -3.21 -24.23 -40.46
CA LYS A 120 -3.58 -25.53 -41.05
C LYS A 120 -3.40 -26.66 -40.05
#